data_AF-A0A6V7QK43-F1
#
_entry.id   AF-A0A6V7QK43-F1
#
_cell.length_a   1.000
_cell.length_b   1.000
_cell.length_c   1.000
_cell.angle_alpha   90.00
_cell.angle_beta   90.00
_cell.angle_gamma   90.00
#
_symmetry.space_group_name_H-M   'P 1'
#
loop_
_entity.id
_entity.type
_entity.pdbx_description
1 polymer ?
#
loop_
_entity_poly.entity_id
_entity_poly.type
_entity_poly.pdbx_seq_one_letter_code
_entity_poly.pdbx_strand_id
1 'polypeptide(L)'
;MAQTGSNICSLYGSEVWGFLKLSLEIKNTEEGEICIDLEKVLFLIVCILFFLKRCSTKKHTIIRHSPPKLAVPKFVKPQQIAASRAASLKLAVRRESFRKAEHGVGEEDGVIIVDHGSRRQQSNLMLNEFVAMFKARTGYRIVEPAHMELAEPSISDAFRSCVQQGANRVILSPFFLLPGRHWQQDIPSLAAQASKEHSGISYVVSAPLGLHDLLVDVMNDRIKHCLSHVAGDADECSVCAGTGRCHLY
;
A
#
# COMPACT_ATOMS: atom_id res chain seq x y z
N MET A 1 -37.87 -20.53 -27.30
CA MET A 1 -38.42 -20.48 -25.92
C MET A 1 -37.42 -21.20 -25.03
N ALA A 2 -36.79 -20.68 -23.97
CA ALA A 2 -36.72 -19.40 -23.24
C ALA A 2 -35.34 -19.41 -22.51
N GLN A 3 -34.48 -18.37 -22.45
CA GLN A 3 -34.45 -17.21 -21.51
C GLN A 3 -34.94 -17.58 -20.08
N THR A 4 -34.28 -17.33 -18.95
CA THR A 4 -33.28 -16.36 -18.46
C THR A 4 -32.83 -16.84 -17.06
N GLY A 5 -31.60 -16.51 -16.62
CA GLY A 5 -31.13 -16.79 -15.26
C GLY A 5 -30.45 -15.56 -14.67
N SER A 6 -31.24 -14.67 -14.08
CA SER A 6 -30.78 -13.42 -13.45
C SER A 6 -30.58 -13.58 -11.94
N ASN A 7 -29.41 -13.12 -11.47
CA ASN A 7 -29.10 -12.44 -10.21
C ASN A 7 -30.03 -12.63 -8.99
N ILE A 8 -29.51 -13.28 -7.93
CA ILE A 8 -30.03 -13.16 -6.55
C ILE A 8 -28.99 -12.57 -5.56
N CYS A 9 -27.76 -12.28 -5.98
CA CYS A 9 -26.75 -11.71 -5.09
C CYS A 9 -26.82 -10.17 -4.92
N SER A 10 -27.81 -9.48 -5.51
CA SER A 10 -27.89 -8.00 -5.49
C SER A 10 -28.99 -7.40 -4.58
N LEU A 11 -29.66 -8.18 -3.72
CA LEU A 11 -30.84 -7.69 -2.99
C LEU A 11 -30.67 -7.52 -1.46
N TYR A 12 -29.50 -7.79 -0.89
CA TYR A 12 -29.31 -7.64 0.57
C TYR A 12 -28.16 -6.69 0.99
N GLY A 13 -27.62 -5.91 0.05
CA GLY A 13 -26.56 -4.93 0.34
C GLY A 13 -27.07 -3.53 0.68
N SER A 14 -28.25 -3.13 0.20
CA SER A 14 -28.75 -1.74 0.36
C SER A 14 -29.45 -1.50 1.70
N GLU A 15 -30.13 -2.50 2.27
CA GLU A 15 -30.89 -2.33 3.53
C GLU A 15 -29.98 -2.28 4.77
N VAL A 16 -28.85 -3.00 4.76
CA VAL A 16 -27.89 -3.02 5.88
C VAL A 16 -27.13 -1.69 5.99
N TRP A 17 -26.81 -1.07 4.86
CA TRP A 17 -26.19 0.27 4.82
C TRP A 17 -27.19 1.39 5.12
N GLY A 18 -28.48 1.19 4.82
CA GLY A 18 -29.55 2.11 5.22
C GLY A 18 -29.70 2.21 6.75
N PHE A 19 -29.63 1.08 7.47
CA PHE A 19 -29.71 1.06 8.93
C PHE A 19 -28.49 1.68 9.62
N LEU A 20 -27.29 1.49 9.06
CA LEU A 20 -26.05 2.07 9.60
C LEU A 20 -26.03 3.60 9.50
N LYS A 21 -26.71 4.17 8.48
CA LYS A 21 -26.81 5.62 8.27
C LYS A 21 -27.90 6.30 9.12
N LEU A 22 -28.80 5.54 9.74
CA LEU A 22 -29.93 6.07 10.52
C LEU A 22 -29.69 6.07 12.05
N SER A 23 -28.59 5.51 12.56
CA SER A 23 -28.37 5.36 14.02
C SER A 23 -27.24 6.22 14.62
N LEU A 24 -26.53 7.00 13.81
CA LEU A 24 -25.47 7.91 14.27
C LEU A 24 -25.78 9.34 13.84
N GLU A 25 -26.91 9.86 14.31
CA GLU A 25 -27.16 11.30 14.24
C GLU A 25 -26.44 11.94 15.42
N ILE A 26 -25.19 12.33 15.18
CA ILE A 26 -24.40 13.12 16.12
C ILE A 26 -25.05 14.50 16.20
N LYS A 27 -25.89 14.74 17.22
CA LYS A 27 -26.37 16.09 17.51
C LYS A 27 -25.24 16.86 18.18
N ASN A 28 -24.64 17.79 17.45
CA ASN A 28 -23.81 18.83 18.05
C ASN A 28 -24.74 19.80 18.79
N THR A 29 -24.69 19.78 20.12
CA THR A 29 -25.17 20.91 20.94
C THR A 29 -24.04 21.92 21.10
N GLU A 30 -24.38 23.20 21.18
CA GLU A 30 -23.43 24.35 21.14
C GLU A 30 -22.40 24.40 22.28
N GLU A 31 -22.38 23.42 23.18
CA GLU A 31 -21.36 23.25 24.21
C GLU A 31 -20.77 21.84 24.13
N GLY A 32 -19.77 21.64 23.27
CA GLY A 32 -18.61 20.75 23.42
C GLY A 32 -18.70 19.30 23.95
N GLU A 33 -19.87 18.73 24.26
CA GLU A 33 -20.01 17.38 24.80
C GLU A 33 -20.67 16.44 23.78
N ILE A 34 -19.95 15.38 23.41
CA ILE A 34 -20.47 14.30 22.56
C ILE A 34 -21.27 13.35 23.46
N CYS A 35 -22.60 13.45 23.41
CA CYS A 35 -23.48 12.54 24.13
C CYS A 35 -23.72 11.27 23.28
N ILE A 36 -23.04 10.17 23.63
CA ILE A 36 -23.24 8.87 22.98
C ILE A 36 -24.39 8.14 23.68
N ASP A 37 -25.46 7.89 22.94
CA ASP A 37 -26.63 7.13 23.40
C ASP A 37 -26.27 5.64 23.60
N LEU A 38 -25.92 5.29 24.84
CA LEU A 38 -25.43 3.97 25.24
C LEU A 38 -26.43 2.84 24.96
N GLU A 39 -27.74 3.11 24.95
CA GLU A 39 -28.75 2.09 24.62
C GLU A 39 -28.68 1.69 23.13
N LYS A 40 -28.37 2.64 22.25
CA LYS A 40 -28.23 2.38 20.80
C LYS A 40 -26.93 1.64 20.45
N VAL A 41 -25.84 1.94 21.16
CA VAL A 41 -24.58 1.21 21.02
C VAL A 41 -24.74 -0.25 21.47
N LEU A 42 -25.47 -0.46 22.57
CA LEU A 42 -25.75 -1.81 23.07
C LEU A 42 -26.62 -2.61 22.09
N PHE A 43 -27.62 -1.98 21.46
CA PHE A 43 -28.44 -2.61 20.43
C PHE A 43 -27.62 -3.04 19.20
N LEU A 44 -26.68 -2.20 18.74
CA LEU A 44 -25.79 -2.51 17.62
C LEU A 44 -24.88 -3.71 17.93
N ILE A 45 -24.34 -3.78 19.15
CA ILE A 45 -23.53 -4.92 19.62
C ILE A 45 -24.37 -6.20 19.64
N VAL A 46 -25.61 -6.15 20.12
CA VAL A 46 -26.52 -7.31 20.13
C VAL A 46 -26.84 -7.78 18.70
N CYS A 47 -27.07 -6.87 17.76
CA CYS A 47 -27.28 -7.21 16.35
C CYS A 47 -26.06 -7.88 15.69
N ILE A 48 -24.85 -7.36 15.95
CA ILE A 48 -23.60 -7.95 15.44
C ILE A 48 -23.38 -9.34 16.03
N LEU A 49 -23.59 -9.52 17.34
CA LEU A 49 -23.45 -10.81 18.00
C LEU A 49 -24.50 -11.83 17.49
N PHE A 50 -25.72 -11.39 17.21
CA PHE A 50 -26.76 -12.24 16.63
C PHE A 50 -26.41 -12.68 15.19
N PHE A 51 -25.84 -11.76 14.40
CA PHE A 51 -25.37 -12.04 13.03
C PHE A 51 -24.20 -13.05 13.02
N LEU A 52 -23.23 -12.86 13.91
CA LEU A 52 -22.10 -13.79 14.07
C LEU A 52 -22.56 -15.18 14.56
N LYS A 53 -23.58 -15.24 15.41
CA LYS A 53 -24.15 -16.52 15.90
C LYS A 53 -24.93 -17.26 14.82
N ARG A 54 -25.52 -16.56 13.84
CA ARG A 54 -26.28 -17.14 12.73
C ARG A 54 -25.40 -17.62 11.55
N CYS A 55 -24.15 -17.16 11.46
CA CYS A 55 -23.16 -17.71 10.52
C CYS A 55 -22.59 -19.09 10.94
N SER A 56 -22.80 -19.52 12.19
CA SER A 56 -22.18 -20.73 12.76
C SER A 56 -23.10 -21.96 12.77
N THR A 57 -23.85 -22.23 11.69
CA THR A 57 -24.56 -23.53 11.53
C THR A 57 -24.47 -24.06 10.09
N LYS A 58 -23.28 -24.52 9.68
CA LYS A 58 -23.16 -25.56 8.64
C LYS A 58 -22.03 -26.51 9.04
N LYS A 59 -22.39 -27.78 9.24
CA LYS A 59 -21.47 -28.87 9.57
C LYS A 59 -20.63 -29.21 8.34
N HIS A 60 -19.32 -29.09 8.44
CA HIS A 60 -18.37 -29.82 7.60
C HIS A 60 -17.38 -30.55 8.50
N THR A 61 -17.20 -31.83 8.24
CA THR A 61 -16.26 -32.73 8.91
C THR A 61 -14.83 -32.24 8.66
N ILE A 62 -14.11 -31.89 9.72
CA ILE A 62 -12.69 -31.49 9.65
C ILE A 62 -11.87 -32.44 10.52
N ILE A 63 -10.83 -33.00 9.90
CA ILE A 63 -9.77 -33.82 10.50
C ILE A 63 -9.06 -33.00 11.58
N ARG A 64 -8.97 -33.54 12.80
CA ARG A 64 -8.34 -32.87 13.94
C ARG A 64 -6.82 -32.84 13.78
N HIS A 65 -6.26 -31.69 13.42
CA HIS A 65 -4.89 -31.35 13.77
C HIS A 65 -4.90 -30.36 14.95
N SER A 66 -4.14 -30.70 16.00
CA SER A 66 -3.97 -29.84 17.18
C SER A 66 -3.36 -28.48 16.78
N PRO A 67 -3.87 -27.35 17.30
CA PRO A 67 -3.30 -26.05 17.01
C PRO A 67 -1.93 -25.89 17.69
N PRO A 68 -0.92 -25.29 17.02
CA PRO A 68 0.32 -24.91 17.69
C PRO A 68 0.03 -23.80 18.70
N LYS A 69 0.58 -23.94 19.91
CA LYS A 69 0.48 -22.95 20.98
C LYS A 69 1.12 -21.63 20.53
N LEU A 70 0.32 -20.56 20.39
CA LEU A 70 0.84 -19.20 20.29
C LEU A 70 1.53 -18.85 21.62
N ALA A 71 2.85 -18.73 21.60
CA ALA A 71 3.59 -18.12 22.69
C ALA A 71 3.62 -16.61 22.49
N VAL A 72 3.01 -15.88 23.42
CA VAL A 72 3.10 -14.42 23.50
C VAL A 72 4.50 -14.06 24.03
N PRO A 73 5.31 -13.23 23.34
CA PRO A 73 6.60 -12.80 23.87
C PRO A 73 6.42 -12.01 25.16
N LYS A 74 7.17 -12.38 26.21
CA LYS A 74 7.18 -11.65 27.48
C LYS A 74 7.86 -10.29 27.30
N PHE A 75 7.19 -9.25 27.76
CA PHE A 75 7.70 -7.87 27.85
C PHE A 75 8.97 -7.85 28.72
N VAL A 76 10.14 -7.57 28.13
CA VAL A 76 11.39 -7.37 28.86
C VAL A 76 11.51 -5.89 29.20
N LYS A 77 11.69 -5.56 30.48
CA LYS A 77 11.88 -4.18 30.95
C LYS A 77 13.18 -3.57 30.37
N PRO A 78 13.22 -2.28 30.01
CA PRO A 78 14.45 -1.63 29.59
C PRO A 78 15.42 -1.51 30.76
N GLN A 79 16.60 -2.12 30.64
CA GLN A 79 17.73 -1.81 31.52
C GLN A 79 18.42 -0.53 31.00
N GLN A 80 18.64 0.41 31.91
CA GLN A 80 19.36 1.65 31.67
C GLN A 80 20.78 1.33 31.21
N ILE A 81 21.17 1.84 30.03
CA ILE A 81 22.57 1.92 29.63
C ILE A 81 22.91 3.41 29.55
N ALA A 82 23.86 3.79 30.40
CA ALA A 82 24.39 5.14 30.53
C ALA A 82 25.03 5.63 29.22
N ALA A 83 24.95 6.95 29.02
CA ALA A 83 25.54 7.65 27.88
C ALA A 83 27.07 7.54 27.88
N SER A 84 27.67 7.19 26.74
CA SER A 84 29.02 7.69 26.40
C SER A 84 29.28 7.73 24.89
N ARG A 85 29.47 8.97 24.42
CA ARG A 85 30.36 9.48 23.35
C ARG A 85 30.19 8.97 21.91
N ALA A 86 30.16 9.96 21.03
CA ALA A 86 30.01 9.89 19.59
C ALA A 86 31.07 9.02 18.90
N ALA A 87 30.60 8.15 18.01
CA ALA A 87 31.37 7.59 16.92
C ALA A 87 30.42 7.40 15.72
N SER A 88 30.82 7.95 14.57
CA SER A 88 30.08 7.96 13.31
C SER A 88 29.46 6.61 13.00
N LEU A 89 28.12 6.54 13.07
CA LEU A 89 27.39 5.36 12.64
C LEU A 89 27.35 5.38 11.10
N LYS A 90 28.38 4.81 10.46
CA LYS A 90 28.24 4.32 9.10
C LYS A 90 27.04 3.39 9.12
N LEU A 91 25.95 3.80 8.48
CA LEU A 91 24.76 2.98 8.30
C LEU A 91 25.16 1.80 7.40
N ALA A 92 25.74 0.77 8.01
CA ALA A 92 25.97 -0.50 7.38
C ALA A 92 24.60 -1.14 7.21
N VAL A 93 23.97 -0.86 6.06
CA VAL A 93 22.89 -1.70 5.54
C VAL A 93 23.45 -3.11 5.55
N ARG A 94 22.97 -3.92 6.50
CA ARG A 94 23.34 -5.32 6.63
C ARG A 94 22.91 -5.95 5.32
N ARG A 95 23.86 -6.17 4.40
CA ARG A 95 23.68 -7.07 3.26
C ARG A 95 23.52 -8.46 3.84
N GLU A 96 22.32 -8.78 4.32
CA GLU A 96 21.90 -10.17 4.29
C GLU A 96 21.96 -10.57 2.83
N SER A 97 22.94 -11.41 2.54
CA SER A 97 23.07 -12.12 1.28
C SER A 97 21.72 -12.79 1.02
N PHE A 98 20.90 -12.14 0.18
CA PHE A 98 19.78 -12.77 -0.50
C PHE A 98 20.37 -14.02 -1.15
N ARG A 99 20.18 -15.17 -0.51
CA ARG A 99 20.31 -16.46 -1.20
C ARG A 99 19.47 -16.28 -2.46
N LYS A 100 20.06 -16.50 -3.64
CA LYS A 100 19.41 -16.37 -4.95
C LYS A 100 18.03 -17.02 -4.84
N ALA A 101 17.01 -16.19 -4.63
CA ALA A 101 15.72 -16.70 -4.25
C ALA A 101 15.10 -17.28 -5.51
N GLU A 102 14.64 -18.52 -5.47
CA GLU A 102 13.88 -19.15 -6.57
C GLU A 102 12.65 -18.32 -7.00
N HIS A 103 12.30 -17.28 -6.25
CA HIS A 103 11.11 -16.44 -6.41
C HIS A 103 11.44 -14.93 -6.57
N GLY A 104 12.63 -14.58 -7.07
CA GLY A 104 13.03 -13.19 -7.34
C GLY A 104 12.62 -12.65 -8.73
N VAL A 105 12.97 -11.39 -9.00
CA VAL A 105 12.87 -10.80 -10.35
C VAL A 105 14.02 -11.36 -11.20
N GLY A 106 13.70 -12.02 -12.30
CA GLY A 106 14.63 -12.62 -13.26
C GLY A 106 15.04 -11.68 -14.39
N GLU A 107 15.99 -12.13 -15.22
CA GLU A 107 16.55 -11.34 -16.34
C GLU A 107 15.55 -11.07 -17.48
N GLU A 108 14.51 -11.90 -17.56
CA GLU A 108 13.41 -11.83 -18.53
C GLU A 108 12.12 -11.31 -17.86
N ASP A 109 12.21 -10.73 -16.66
CA ASP A 109 11.08 -10.03 -16.06
C ASP A 109 11.12 -8.53 -16.40
N GLY A 110 9.95 -7.96 -16.66
CA GLY A 110 9.72 -6.51 -16.72
C GLY A 110 9.09 -6.02 -15.42
N VAL A 111 9.60 -4.94 -14.84
CA VAL A 111 8.97 -4.26 -13.70
C VAL A 111 8.35 -2.95 -14.16
N ILE A 112 7.07 -2.74 -13.90
CA ILE A 112 6.39 -1.47 -14.16
C ILE A 112 6.11 -0.80 -12.82
N ILE A 113 6.63 0.41 -12.60
CA ILE A 113 6.31 1.21 -11.41
C ILE A 113 5.15 2.13 -11.77
N VAL A 114 4.02 1.98 -11.07
CA VAL A 114 2.74 2.60 -11.42
C VAL A 114 2.36 3.68 -10.41
N ASP A 115 2.11 4.91 -10.82
CA ASP A 115 1.43 5.92 -10.00
C ASP A 115 0.09 6.37 -10.63
N HIS A 116 -0.57 7.39 -10.06
CA HIS A 116 -1.81 7.94 -10.62
C HIS A 116 -1.59 8.73 -11.93
N GLY A 117 -0.40 9.27 -12.11
CA GLY A 117 -0.11 10.39 -12.98
C GLY A 117 -0.55 11.71 -12.37
N SER A 118 -0.12 12.80 -12.98
CA SER A 118 -0.47 14.16 -12.60
C SER A 118 -0.63 15.03 -13.82
N ARG A 119 -1.53 16.01 -13.74
CA ARG A 119 -1.63 17.09 -14.73
C ARG A 119 -0.38 17.99 -14.71
N ARG A 120 0.40 17.97 -13.63
CA ARG A 120 1.67 18.70 -13.53
C ARG A 120 2.80 17.84 -14.07
N GLN A 121 3.37 18.25 -15.20
CA GLN A 121 4.46 17.50 -15.84
C GLN A 121 5.64 17.23 -14.90
N GLN A 122 6.00 18.20 -14.04
CA GLN A 122 7.10 18.02 -13.08
C GLN A 122 6.85 16.86 -12.10
N SER A 123 5.59 16.59 -11.76
CA SER A 123 5.25 15.46 -10.88
C SER A 123 5.46 14.12 -11.58
N ASN A 124 5.16 14.03 -12.88
CA ASN A 124 5.39 12.81 -13.67
C ASN A 124 6.89 12.54 -13.85
N LEU A 125 7.71 13.60 -14.00
CA LEU A 125 9.17 13.47 -14.08
C LEU A 125 9.78 12.86 -12.82
N MET A 126 9.21 13.11 -11.63
CA MET A 126 9.69 12.48 -10.40
C MET A 126 9.55 10.96 -10.41
N LEU A 127 8.49 10.42 -11.05
CA LEU A 127 8.37 8.96 -11.22
C LEU A 127 9.48 8.41 -12.11
N ASN A 128 9.83 9.13 -13.19
CA ASN A 128 10.94 8.73 -14.07
C ASN A 128 12.28 8.72 -13.34
N GLU A 129 12.54 9.74 -12.52
CA GLU A 129 13.72 9.80 -11.65
C GLU A 129 13.75 8.64 -10.65
N PHE A 130 12.61 8.33 -10.03
CA PHE A 130 12.49 7.21 -9.11
C PHE A 130 12.74 5.87 -9.82
N VAL A 131 12.18 5.65 -11.01
CA VAL A 131 12.41 4.45 -11.82
C VAL A 131 13.88 4.29 -12.18
N ALA A 132 14.55 5.38 -12.60
CA ALA A 132 15.99 5.35 -12.89
C ALA A 132 16.81 4.97 -11.66
N MET A 133 16.51 5.58 -10.50
CA MET A 133 17.14 5.26 -9.23
C MET A 133 16.87 3.81 -8.80
N PHE A 134 15.64 3.33 -8.94
CA PHE A 134 15.25 1.97 -8.61
C PHE A 134 16.03 0.97 -9.47
N LYS A 135 16.03 1.17 -10.80
CA LYS A 135 16.78 0.35 -11.76
C LYS A 135 18.28 0.30 -11.43
N ALA A 136 18.89 1.45 -11.15
CA ALA A 136 20.30 1.53 -10.80
C ALA A 136 20.64 0.80 -9.48
N ARG A 137 19.73 0.84 -8.49
CA ARG A 137 19.94 0.21 -7.18
C ARG A 137 19.67 -1.30 -7.19
N THR A 138 18.67 -1.77 -7.93
CA THR A 138 18.30 -3.19 -7.97
C THR A 138 19.08 -3.98 -9.02
N GLY A 139 19.53 -3.32 -10.09
CA GLY A 139 20.16 -3.96 -11.24
C GLY A 139 19.17 -4.68 -12.17
N TYR A 140 17.86 -4.51 -11.98
CA TYR A 140 16.86 -5.14 -12.86
C TYR A 140 16.97 -4.60 -14.29
N ARG A 141 16.92 -5.51 -15.26
CA ARG A 141 17.20 -5.19 -16.67
C ARG A 141 16.12 -4.30 -17.30
N ILE A 142 14.85 -4.62 -17.04
CA ILE A 142 13.68 -3.95 -17.64
C ILE A 142 12.86 -3.33 -16.50
N VAL A 143 12.84 -2.00 -16.45
CA VAL A 143 12.06 -1.23 -15.47
C VAL A 143 11.46 -0.02 -16.18
N GLU A 144 10.13 0.07 -16.22
CA GLU A 144 9.38 1.11 -16.92
C GLU A 144 8.49 1.89 -15.95
N PRO A 145 8.34 3.22 -16.12
CA PRO A 145 7.29 3.98 -15.45
C PRO A 145 5.94 3.74 -16.13
N ALA A 146 4.85 3.87 -15.38
CA ALA A 146 3.50 4.00 -15.93
C ALA A 146 2.60 4.87 -15.05
N HIS A 147 1.64 5.52 -15.68
CA HIS A 147 0.62 6.31 -15.04
C HIS A 147 -0.77 5.70 -15.30
N MET A 148 -1.65 5.74 -14.31
CA MET A 148 -2.98 5.13 -14.43
C MET A 148 -3.96 5.93 -15.30
N GLU A 149 -3.99 7.26 -15.18
CA GLU A 149 -5.06 8.06 -15.76
C GLU A 149 -4.67 9.46 -16.26
N LEU A 150 -3.73 10.14 -15.60
CA LEU A 150 -3.51 11.58 -15.81
C LEU A 150 -2.31 11.94 -16.69
N ALA A 151 -1.52 10.95 -17.10
CA ALA A 151 -0.28 11.17 -17.83
C ALA A 151 0.10 9.93 -18.65
N GLU A 152 1.09 10.11 -19.52
CA GLU A 152 1.71 9.04 -20.31
C GLU A 152 3.16 8.83 -19.84
N PRO A 153 3.69 7.61 -19.90
CA PRO A 153 3.12 6.40 -20.53
C PRO A 153 2.02 5.72 -19.70
N SER A 154 1.01 5.16 -20.36
CA SER A 154 -0.03 4.34 -19.74
C SER A 154 0.50 2.97 -19.32
N ILE A 155 -0.28 2.24 -18.50
CA ILE A 155 0.04 0.85 -18.16
C ILE A 155 0.16 -0.03 -19.42
N SER A 156 -0.66 0.20 -20.44
CA SER A 156 -0.59 -0.55 -21.71
C SER A 156 0.72 -0.28 -22.44
N ASP A 157 1.15 0.98 -22.50
CA ASP A 157 2.40 1.36 -23.18
C ASP A 157 3.63 0.81 -22.46
N ALA A 158 3.67 0.88 -21.14
CA ALA A 158 4.74 0.30 -20.34
C ALA A 158 4.78 -1.23 -20.45
N PHE A 159 3.62 -1.89 -20.49
CA PHE A 159 3.54 -3.34 -20.70
C PHE A 159 4.10 -3.73 -22.06
N ARG A 160 3.69 -3.02 -23.13
CA ARG A 160 4.21 -3.22 -24.49
C ARG A 160 5.72 -2.99 -24.54
N SER A 161 6.22 -1.94 -23.89
CA SER A 161 7.66 -1.63 -23.79
C SER A 161 8.42 -2.79 -23.13
N CYS A 162 7.92 -3.32 -22.01
CA CYS A 162 8.53 -4.47 -21.34
C CYS A 162 8.63 -5.69 -22.27
N VAL A 163 7.53 -6.02 -22.98
CA VAL A 163 7.49 -7.16 -23.90
C VAL A 163 8.45 -6.96 -25.08
N GLN A 164 8.51 -5.75 -25.66
CA GLN A 164 9.45 -5.42 -26.74
C GLN A 164 10.92 -5.53 -26.31
N GLN A 165 11.21 -5.28 -25.03
CA GLN A 165 12.53 -5.47 -24.45
C GLN A 165 12.86 -6.94 -24.13
N GLY A 166 11.91 -7.86 -24.30
CA GLY A 166 12.08 -9.30 -24.12
C GLY A 166 11.57 -9.84 -22.79
N ALA A 167 10.67 -9.13 -22.10
CA ALA A 167 10.05 -9.65 -20.89
C ALA A 167 9.07 -10.81 -21.19
N ASN A 168 9.16 -11.91 -20.44
CA ASN A 168 8.22 -13.04 -20.48
C ASN A 168 7.20 -13.02 -19.32
N ARG A 169 7.47 -12.18 -18.31
CA ARG A 169 6.61 -11.90 -17.16
C ARG A 169 6.71 -10.42 -16.77
N VAL A 170 5.57 -9.82 -16.46
CA VAL A 170 5.48 -8.39 -16.08
C VAL A 170 5.01 -8.24 -14.63
N ILE A 171 5.72 -7.44 -13.85
CA ILE A 171 5.43 -7.17 -12.44
C ILE A 171 5.01 -5.72 -12.31
N LEU A 172 3.74 -5.47 -12.01
CA LEU A 172 3.22 -4.14 -11.78
C LEU A 172 3.34 -3.81 -10.30
N SER A 173 4.13 -2.78 -9.98
CA SER A 173 4.41 -2.32 -8.63
C SER A 173 3.78 -0.96 -8.37
N PRO A 174 2.65 -0.88 -7.65
CA PRO A 174 2.03 0.40 -7.34
C PRO A 174 2.89 1.25 -6.40
N PHE A 175 3.21 2.47 -6.82
CA PHE A 175 3.94 3.47 -6.04
C PHE A 175 2.97 4.29 -5.16
N PHE A 176 2.21 3.58 -4.32
CA PHE A 176 1.22 4.15 -3.41
C PHE A 176 1.57 3.89 -1.96
N LEU A 177 1.33 4.87 -1.09
CA LEU A 177 1.58 4.74 0.35
C LEU A 177 0.60 3.79 1.05
N LEU A 178 -0.65 3.71 0.58
CA LEU A 178 -1.69 2.94 1.23
C LEU A 178 -2.47 2.08 0.22
N PRO A 179 -3.00 0.92 0.64
CA PRO A 179 -3.90 0.14 -0.19
C PRO A 179 -5.23 0.87 -0.37
N GLY A 180 -5.84 0.68 -1.55
CA GLY A 180 -7.13 1.29 -1.89
C GLY A 180 -7.72 0.74 -3.18
N ARG A 181 -8.81 1.34 -3.67
CA ARG A 181 -9.52 0.92 -4.89
C ARG A 181 -8.58 0.73 -6.08
N HIS A 182 -7.66 1.68 -6.27
CA HIS A 182 -6.72 1.66 -7.39
C HIS A 182 -5.84 0.40 -7.44
N TRP A 183 -5.36 -0.03 -6.28
CA TRP A 183 -4.59 -1.27 -6.16
C TRP A 183 -5.49 -2.52 -6.28
N GLN A 184 -6.67 -2.50 -5.67
CA GLN A 184 -7.55 -3.67 -5.60
C GLN A 184 -8.27 -3.99 -6.91
N GLN A 185 -8.54 -2.97 -7.74
CA GLN A 185 -9.47 -3.09 -8.87
C GLN A 185 -8.89 -2.51 -10.16
N ASP A 186 -8.43 -1.26 -10.12
CA ASP A 186 -8.10 -0.53 -11.34
C ASP A 186 -6.81 -1.03 -12.00
N ILE A 187 -5.70 -1.13 -11.27
CA ILE A 187 -4.43 -1.66 -11.80
C ILE A 187 -4.58 -3.11 -12.30
N PRO A 188 -5.20 -4.05 -11.54
CA PRO A 188 -5.48 -5.38 -12.07
C PRO A 188 -6.30 -5.39 -13.36
N SER A 189 -7.32 -4.54 -13.46
CA SER A 189 -8.15 -4.41 -14.65
C SER A 189 -7.35 -3.90 -15.86
N LEU A 190 -6.55 -2.85 -15.67
CA LEU A 190 -5.71 -2.26 -16.72
C LEU A 190 -4.62 -3.23 -17.17
N ALA A 191 -3.97 -3.94 -16.24
CA ALA A 191 -3.00 -4.98 -16.55
C ALA A 191 -3.62 -6.13 -17.36
N ALA A 192 -4.82 -6.58 -16.96
CA ALA A 192 -5.55 -7.63 -17.67
C ALA A 192 -5.98 -7.20 -19.08
N GLN A 193 -6.22 -5.91 -19.30
CA GLN A 193 -6.49 -5.37 -20.63
C GLN A 193 -5.22 -5.36 -21.48
N ALA A 194 -4.12 -4.82 -20.96
CA ALA A 194 -2.82 -4.79 -21.64
C ALA A 194 -2.32 -6.20 -22.01
N SER A 195 -2.49 -7.19 -21.13
CA SER A 195 -2.03 -8.56 -21.38
C SER A 195 -2.76 -9.25 -22.54
N LYS A 196 -3.97 -8.81 -22.92
CA LYS A 196 -4.71 -9.41 -24.05
C LYS A 196 -4.00 -9.20 -25.39
N GLU A 197 -3.20 -8.15 -25.51
CA GLU A 197 -2.41 -7.86 -26.71
C GLU A 197 -1.14 -8.73 -26.80
N HIS A 198 -0.79 -9.46 -25.73
CA HIS A 198 0.48 -10.16 -25.58
C HIS A 198 0.30 -11.60 -25.10
N SER A 199 -0.07 -12.51 -26.01
CA SER A 199 -0.27 -13.93 -25.69
C SER A 199 0.98 -14.57 -25.10
N GLY A 200 0.83 -15.28 -23.98
CA GLY A 200 1.92 -16.03 -23.32
C GLY A 200 2.73 -15.22 -22.30
N ILE A 201 2.45 -13.92 -22.14
CA ILE A 201 3.09 -13.10 -21.11
C ILE A 201 2.29 -13.18 -19.82
N SER A 202 2.92 -13.68 -18.76
CA SER A 202 2.33 -13.70 -17.43
C SER A 202 2.49 -12.34 -16.75
N TYR A 203 1.62 -12.01 -15.79
CA TYR A 203 1.80 -10.79 -15.00
C TYR A 203 1.33 -10.95 -13.56
N VAL A 204 1.86 -10.10 -12.69
CA VAL A 204 1.48 -10.03 -11.27
C VAL A 204 1.42 -8.57 -10.84
N VAL A 205 0.44 -8.23 -10.00
CA VAL A 205 0.37 -6.93 -9.32
C VAL A 205 0.89 -7.12 -7.90
N SER A 206 1.97 -6.43 -7.54
CA SER A 206 2.51 -6.50 -6.18
C SER A 206 1.65 -5.72 -5.18
N ALA A 207 1.97 -5.85 -3.89
CA ALA A 207 1.47 -4.91 -2.90
C ALA A 207 1.99 -3.48 -3.21
N PRO A 208 1.24 -2.43 -2.84
CA PRO A 208 1.76 -1.07 -2.78
C PRO A 208 2.81 -0.96 -1.66
N LEU A 209 3.45 0.20 -1.52
CA LEU A 209 4.45 0.42 -0.45
C LEU A 209 3.88 0.11 0.94
N GLY A 210 2.65 0.55 1.20
CA GLY A 210 1.93 0.21 2.42
C GLY A 210 2.62 0.68 3.71
N LEU A 211 2.26 0.06 4.84
CA LEU A 211 2.94 0.29 6.12
C LEU A 211 4.18 -0.61 6.18
N HIS A 212 5.31 -0.06 5.79
CA HIS A 212 6.60 -0.75 5.78
C HIS A 212 7.60 -0.04 6.71
N ASP A 213 8.37 -0.79 7.50
CA ASP A 213 9.28 -0.21 8.51
C ASP A 213 10.28 0.80 7.90
N LEU A 214 10.80 0.52 6.71
CA LEU A 214 11.67 1.45 5.97
C LEU A 214 11.03 2.82 5.68
N LEU A 215 9.69 2.93 5.60
CA LEU A 215 9.04 4.24 5.47
C LEU A 215 9.09 5.05 6.76
N VAL A 216 9.14 4.37 7.92
CA VAL A 216 9.38 5.02 9.22
C VAL A 216 10.76 5.67 9.21
N ASP A 217 11.77 4.96 8.70
CA ASP A 217 13.13 5.49 8.59
C ASP A 217 13.19 6.70 7.66
N VAL A 218 12.57 6.62 6.48
CA VAL A 218 12.50 7.75 5.53
C VAL A 218 11.81 8.96 6.14
N MET A 219 10.72 8.75 6.89
CA MET A 219 10.00 9.83 7.55
C MET A 219 10.86 10.48 8.65
N ASN A 220 11.48 9.68 9.50
CA ASN A 220 12.34 10.16 10.58
C ASN A 220 13.59 10.88 10.04
N ASP A 221 14.19 10.37 8.97
CA ASP A 221 15.30 11.01 8.26
C ASP A 221 14.91 12.40 7.75
N ARG A 222 13.74 12.51 7.09
CA ARG A 222 13.23 13.80 6.61
C ARG A 222 12.97 14.79 7.74
N ILE A 223 12.34 14.34 8.84
CA ILE A 223 12.09 15.18 10.02
C ILE A 223 13.40 15.70 10.59
N LYS A 224 14.38 14.82 10.81
CA LYS A 224 15.69 15.19 11.36
C LYS A 224 16.42 16.18 10.45
N HIS A 225 16.42 15.95 9.13
CA HIS A 225 17.02 16.88 8.19
C HIS A 225 16.37 18.26 8.28
N CYS A 226 15.03 18.33 8.25
CA CYS A 226 14.33 19.61 8.34
C CYS A 226 14.61 20.34 9.66
N LEU A 227 14.64 19.63 10.79
CA LEU A 227 15.00 20.22 12.09
C LEU A 227 16.45 20.72 12.12
N SER A 228 17.38 19.96 11.53
CA SER A 228 18.78 20.36 11.39
C SER A 228 18.93 21.62 10.54
N HIS A 229 18.15 21.73 9.45
CA HIS A 229 18.14 22.93 8.62
C HIS A 229 17.62 24.15 9.39
N VAL A 230 16.49 23.98 10.09
CA VAL A 230 15.90 25.03 10.94
C VAL A 230 16.86 25.51 12.03
N ALA A 231 17.68 24.62 12.59
CA ALA A 231 18.70 24.96 13.58
C ALA A 231 19.93 25.69 12.99
N GLY A 232 20.07 25.74 11.65
CA GLY A 232 21.23 26.31 10.96
C GLY A 232 22.38 25.33 10.75
N ASP A 233 22.17 24.04 11.01
CA ASP A 233 23.20 23.00 10.95
C ASP A 233 23.28 22.29 9.58
N ALA A 234 22.31 22.50 8.70
CA ALA A 234 22.25 21.88 7.38
C ALA A 234 21.58 22.79 6.33
N ASP A 235 21.86 22.54 5.05
CA ASP A 235 21.13 23.16 3.94
C ASP A 235 19.70 22.60 3.82
N GLU A 236 18.84 23.30 3.05
CA GLU A 236 17.48 22.84 2.75
C GLU A 236 17.51 21.43 2.14
N CYS A 237 16.61 20.55 2.60
CA CYS A 237 16.50 19.23 1.99
C CYS A 237 16.01 19.34 0.53
N SER A 238 16.31 18.34 -0.29
CA SER A 238 15.96 18.33 -1.72
C SER A 238 14.48 18.58 -2.05
N VAL A 239 13.57 18.30 -1.12
CA VAL A 239 12.13 18.50 -1.28
C VAL A 239 11.70 19.92 -0.87
N CYS A 240 12.40 20.52 0.09
CA CYS A 240 12.10 21.87 0.59
C CYS A 240 12.84 22.96 -0.19
N ALA A 241 13.93 22.61 -0.88
CA ALA A 241 14.79 23.51 -1.63
C ALA A 241 13.98 24.50 -2.48
N GLY A 242 14.11 25.80 -2.18
CA GLY A 242 13.46 26.89 -2.92
C GLY A 242 11.95 27.03 -2.70
N THR A 243 11.36 26.24 -1.80
CA THR A 243 9.93 26.36 -1.44
C THR A 243 9.70 27.35 -0.29
N GLY A 244 10.76 27.65 0.47
CA GLY A 244 10.67 28.45 1.69
C GLY A 244 9.83 27.79 2.79
N ARG A 245 9.52 26.49 2.72
CA ARG A 245 8.64 25.80 3.69
C ARG A 245 9.36 25.17 4.88
N CYS A 246 10.69 25.14 4.90
CA CYS A 246 11.45 24.52 5.97
C CYS A 246 11.82 25.54 7.06
N HIS A 247 10.82 26.11 7.74
CA HIS A 247 11.01 27.10 8.81
C HIS A 247 10.07 26.86 10.00
N LEU A 248 10.34 27.54 11.11
CA LEU A 248 9.43 27.59 12.26
C LEU A 248 8.37 28.66 12.01
N TYR A 249 7.11 28.30 12.29
CA TYR A 249 5.96 29.20 12.25
C TYR A 249 5.67 29.81 13.62
#